data_AF-A0A060Y350-F1
#
_entry.id   AF-A0A060Y350-F1
#
_cell.length_a   1.000
_cell.length_b   1.000
_cell.length_c   1.000
_cell.angle_alpha   90.00
_cell.angle_beta   90.00
_cell.angle_gamma   90.00
#
_symmetry.space_group_name_H-M   'P 1'
#
loop_
_entity.id
_entity.type
_entity.pdbx_description
1 polymer ?
#
loop_
_entity_poly.entity_id
_entity_poly.type
_entity_poly.pdbx_seq_one_letter_code
_entity_poly.pdbx_strand_id
1 'polypeptide(L)'
;MLLLVALVMVCTYTVVAAEEAENTSHKPPLHYSSLALPQHHIPYFLHNNKRVARLCREDPLCPFKDALPDVSSCWGYEKNCAPENRFGYPVCTKIDSGWASSVEAAQELFWKQADFGYVMERLSEMKTLCKATNPGDSSLKCSSHTRFCRATNLYLDLRNPRRGHERYKEDFLQEGEIGGRCSLNSRALAAEGEHKSPLQSWYAELQAYTELDFNPTDEEHCDIIIEKPTVFMKLDAGVNMYHHFCDFVNLYISQHINNSFSRNINILMWDTSFSGYGDLFSETWKAFSDYDIIHLKTFDTKRVCFKDSVFSLLPRMRYGLFYNTPLVRILSVSPM
;
A
#
# COMPACT_ATOMS: atom_id res chain seq x y z
N MET A 1 -56.95 52.63 51.04
CA MET A 1 -57.99 52.47 50.00
C MET A 1 -57.40 52.85 48.66
N LEU A 2 -57.25 51.86 47.76
CA LEU A 2 -57.34 51.93 46.29
C LEU A 2 -56.51 50.79 45.69
N LEU A 3 -57.22 49.80 45.16
CA LEU A 3 -56.71 48.79 44.24
C LEU A 3 -56.22 49.47 42.95
N LEU A 4 -55.22 48.89 42.30
CA LEU A 4 -55.26 48.72 40.85
C LEU A 4 -54.37 47.57 40.39
N VAL A 5 -55.01 46.72 39.59
CA VAL A 5 -54.57 45.48 38.97
C VAL A 5 -53.66 45.79 37.78
N ALA A 6 -52.58 45.04 37.62
CA ALA A 6 -51.82 45.00 36.37
C ALA A 6 -51.73 43.54 35.87
N LEU A 7 -52.43 43.27 34.77
CA LEU A 7 -52.30 42.06 33.95
C LEU A 7 -50.87 41.99 33.37
N VAL A 8 -50.23 40.83 33.47
CA VAL A 8 -49.09 40.49 32.61
C VAL A 8 -49.45 39.25 31.80
N MET A 9 -49.50 39.41 30.48
CA MET A 9 -49.70 38.36 29.49
C MET A 9 -48.56 37.34 29.55
N VAL A 10 -48.92 36.05 29.66
CA VAL A 10 -47.99 34.95 29.44
C VAL A 10 -47.91 34.70 27.93
N CYS A 11 -46.85 35.19 27.29
CA CYS A 11 -46.49 34.78 25.94
C CYS A 11 -45.82 33.40 26.00
N THR A 12 -46.57 32.34 25.70
CA THR A 12 -46.00 31.02 25.45
C THR A 12 -45.29 31.03 24.10
N TYR A 13 -43.96 31.14 24.10
CA TYR A 13 -43.15 30.86 22.92
C TYR A 13 -43.08 29.34 22.72
N THR A 14 -43.84 28.82 21.77
CA THR A 14 -43.62 27.46 21.24
C THR A 14 -42.33 27.47 20.44
N VAL A 15 -41.24 27.00 21.04
CA VAL A 15 -40.01 26.67 20.31
C VAL A 15 -40.31 25.42 19.50
N VAL A 16 -40.57 25.60 18.20
CA VAL A 16 -40.58 24.49 17.25
C VAL A 16 -39.12 24.08 17.08
N ALA A 17 -38.71 23.05 17.81
CA ALA A 17 -37.46 22.36 17.51
C ALA A 17 -37.64 21.73 16.12
N ALA A 18 -36.93 22.28 15.13
CA ALA A 18 -36.75 21.60 13.87
C ALA A 18 -35.91 20.35 14.16
N GLU A 19 -36.56 19.19 14.20
CA GLU A 19 -35.85 17.91 14.09
C GLU A 19 -35.09 17.93 12.76
N GLU A 20 -33.75 18.00 12.82
CA GLU A 20 -32.93 17.63 11.68
C GLU A 20 -33.24 16.17 11.37
N ALA A 21 -33.99 15.97 10.29
CA ALA A 21 -34.21 14.65 9.73
C ALA A 21 -32.85 14.09 9.31
N GLU A 22 -32.26 13.23 10.14
CA GLU A 22 -31.13 12.41 9.78
C GLU A 22 -31.55 11.57 8.57
N ASN A 23 -31.02 11.94 7.39
CA ASN A 23 -31.37 11.35 6.11
C ASN A 23 -30.78 9.93 6.03
N THR A 24 -31.46 8.97 6.65
CA THR A 24 -31.09 7.55 6.79
C THR A 24 -31.01 6.78 5.47
N SER A 25 -31.15 7.44 4.32
CA SER A 25 -31.03 6.83 2.98
C SER A 25 -29.77 7.23 2.20
N HIS A 26 -28.88 8.08 2.74
CA HIS A 26 -27.67 8.45 2.00
C HIS A 26 -26.63 7.33 2.05
N LYS A 27 -26.51 6.55 0.97
CA LYS A 27 -25.39 5.63 0.78
C LYS A 27 -24.21 6.43 0.20
N PRO A 28 -23.11 6.62 0.93
CA PRO A 28 -21.99 7.37 0.41
C PRO A 28 -21.39 6.63 -0.79
N PRO A 29 -20.98 7.35 -1.85
CA PRO A 29 -20.41 6.75 -3.05
C PRO A 29 -19.02 6.12 -2.79
N LEU A 30 -18.43 6.41 -1.63
CA LEU A 30 -17.14 5.90 -1.19
C LEU A 30 -17.18 5.57 0.31
N HIS A 31 -16.44 4.54 0.70
CA HIS A 31 -16.23 4.19 2.09
C HIS A 31 -15.10 5.04 2.69
N TYR A 32 -15.37 6.30 3.02
CA TYR A 32 -14.32 7.22 3.49
C TYR A 32 -13.60 6.74 4.76
N SER A 33 -14.30 6.04 5.66
CA SER A 33 -13.75 5.48 6.90
C SER A 33 -12.71 4.38 6.70
N SER A 34 -12.66 3.77 5.51
CA SER A 34 -11.64 2.76 5.20
C SER A 34 -10.33 3.39 4.75
N LEU A 35 -10.28 4.69 4.46
CA LEU A 35 -9.07 5.39 4.03
C LEU A 35 -8.11 5.58 5.22
N ALA A 36 -7.04 4.80 5.26
CA ALA A 36 -5.96 4.92 6.25
C ALA A 36 -4.90 5.91 5.78
N LEU A 37 -5.25 7.19 5.76
CA LEU A 37 -4.30 8.26 5.55
C LEU A 37 -4.40 9.30 6.66
N PRO A 38 -3.26 9.82 7.16
CA PRO A 38 -3.26 10.99 8.02
C PRO A 38 -3.98 12.17 7.37
N GLN A 39 -4.64 13.02 8.17
CA GLN A 39 -5.41 14.16 7.64
C GLN A 39 -4.57 15.09 6.75
N HIS A 40 -3.30 15.31 7.10
CA HIS A 40 -2.38 16.14 6.32
C HIS A 40 -1.96 15.51 4.98
N HIS A 41 -2.16 14.20 4.78
CA HIS A 41 -1.92 13.50 3.51
C HIS A 41 -3.11 13.55 2.55
N ILE A 42 -4.30 13.90 3.06
CA ILE A 42 -5.54 13.88 2.28
C ILE A 42 -5.50 14.82 1.06
N PRO A 43 -5.03 16.09 1.14
CA PRO A 43 -4.95 16.96 -0.04
C PRO A 43 -4.15 16.34 -1.20
N TYR A 44 -2.97 15.81 -0.89
CA TYR A 44 -2.07 15.13 -1.83
C TYR A 44 -2.71 13.87 -2.43
N PHE A 45 -3.38 13.05 -1.61
CA PHE A 45 -4.13 11.89 -2.08
C PHE A 45 -5.26 12.29 -3.04
N LEU A 46 -6.03 13.33 -2.72
CA LEU A 46 -7.14 13.80 -3.56
C LEU A 46 -6.64 14.40 -4.88
N HIS A 47 -5.48 15.07 -4.89
CA HIS A 47 -4.83 15.53 -6.11
C HIS A 47 -4.54 14.36 -7.07
N ASN A 48 -3.90 13.30 -6.55
CA ASN A 48 -3.58 12.10 -7.33
C ASN A 48 -4.84 11.32 -7.74
N ASN A 49 -5.89 11.34 -6.91
CA ASN A 49 -7.13 10.56 -7.10
C ASN A 49 -8.31 11.45 -7.48
N LYS A 50 -8.23 12.10 -8.66
CA LYS A 50 -9.25 13.05 -9.17
C LYS A 50 -10.68 12.54 -9.15
N ARG A 51 -10.89 11.23 -9.40
CA ARG A 51 -12.23 10.61 -9.31
C ARG A 51 -12.78 10.65 -7.88
N VAL A 52 -11.94 10.33 -6.90
CA VAL A 52 -12.31 10.37 -5.48
C VAL A 52 -12.57 11.82 -5.05
N ALA A 53 -11.72 12.76 -5.46
CA ALA A 53 -11.93 14.18 -5.20
C ALA A 53 -13.26 14.70 -5.78
N ARG A 54 -13.62 14.28 -7.01
CA ARG A 54 -14.91 14.64 -7.61
C ARG A 54 -16.09 14.08 -6.81
N LEU A 55 -16.07 12.79 -6.47
CA LEU A 55 -17.12 12.15 -5.67
C LEU A 55 -17.25 12.80 -4.28
N CYS A 56 -16.14 13.09 -3.63
CA CYS A 56 -16.12 13.81 -2.35
C CYS A 56 -16.71 15.23 -2.46
N ARG A 57 -16.46 15.94 -3.57
CA ARG A 57 -17.05 17.27 -3.81
C ARG A 57 -18.57 17.21 -3.96
N GLU A 58 -19.07 16.18 -4.61
CA GLU A 58 -20.51 15.96 -4.85
C GLU A 58 -21.23 15.44 -3.59
N ASP A 59 -20.56 14.67 -2.73
CA ASP A 59 -21.16 14.08 -1.52
C ASP A 59 -21.22 15.09 -0.34
N PRO A 60 -22.41 15.49 0.15
CA PRO A 60 -22.54 16.38 1.31
C PRO A 60 -21.88 15.84 2.58
N LEU A 61 -21.76 14.51 2.75
CA LEU A 61 -21.21 13.85 3.93
C LEU A 61 -19.72 13.51 3.79
N CYS A 62 -19.03 13.95 2.73
CA CYS A 62 -17.61 13.67 2.62
C CYS A 62 -16.84 14.33 3.79
N PRO A 63 -16.03 13.60 4.57
CA PRO A 63 -15.27 14.16 5.69
C PRO A 63 -14.06 15.00 5.25
N PHE A 64 -13.76 15.03 3.95
CA PHE A 64 -12.55 15.64 3.39
C PHE A 64 -12.85 16.94 2.63
N LYS A 65 -14.00 17.59 2.88
CA LYS A 65 -14.38 18.84 2.20
C LYS A 65 -13.32 19.92 2.32
N ASP A 66 -12.73 20.08 3.50
CA ASP A 66 -11.72 21.12 3.78
C ASP A 66 -10.39 20.87 3.06
N ALA A 67 -10.14 19.64 2.59
CA ALA A 67 -8.95 19.27 1.84
C ALA A 67 -9.10 19.41 0.31
N LEU A 68 -10.33 19.64 -0.19
CA LEU A 68 -10.60 19.86 -1.62
C LEU A 68 -10.11 21.20 -2.22
N PRO A 69 -10.01 22.33 -1.46
CA PRO A 69 -9.58 23.62 -2.01
C PRO A 69 -8.09 23.66 -2.41
N ASP A 70 -7.23 22.86 -1.76
CA ASP A 70 -5.78 22.84 -2.01
C ASP A 70 -5.38 21.78 -3.06
N VAL A 71 -5.86 21.97 -4.30
CA VAL A 71 -5.52 21.07 -5.42
C VAL A 71 -4.10 21.33 -5.96
N SER A 72 -3.37 22.31 -5.42
CA SER A 72 -1.96 22.53 -5.75
C SER A 72 -1.07 21.41 -5.25
N SER A 73 -1.27 21.00 -3.99
CA SER A 73 -0.48 19.99 -3.29
C SER A 73 -0.49 18.62 -3.99
N CYS A 74 0.70 18.03 -4.20
CA CYS A 74 0.89 16.76 -4.90
C CYS A 74 2.07 15.97 -4.32
N TRP A 75 2.06 14.64 -4.42
CA TRP A 75 3.09 13.82 -3.77
C TRP A 75 4.48 14.06 -4.37
N GLY A 76 4.55 14.43 -5.65
CA GLY A 76 5.79 14.64 -6.39
C GLY A 76 6.02 13.60 -7.47
N TYR A 77 5.44 12.40 -7.33
CA TYR A 77 5.56 11.35 -8.35
C TYR A 77 4.54 11.48 -9.49
N GLU A 78 3.59 12.42 -9.39
CA GLU A 78 2.67 12.74 -10.47
C GLU A 78 3.37 13.55 -11.57
N LYS A 79 3.05 13.29 -12.84
CA LYS A 79 3.71 13.90 -14.01
C LYS A 79 3.71 15.43 -14.03
N ASN A 80 2.70 16.06 -13.42
CA ASN A 80 2.49 17.51 -13.47
C ASN A 80 2.64 18.17 -12.09
N CYS A 81 3.44 17.57 -11.19
CA CYS A 81 3.69 18.11 -9.86
C CYS A 81 4.89 19.06 -9.85
N ALA A 82 4.64 20.36 -9.64
CA ALA A 82 5.69 21.35 -9.49
C ALA A 82 6.46 21.14 -8.16
N PRO A 83 7.78 21.36 -8.10
CA PRO A 83 8.59 21.15 -6.90
C PRO A 83 8.06 21.82 -5.63
N GLU A 84 7.55 23.05 -5.75
CA GLU A 84 6.98 23.85 -4.67
C GLU A 84 5.69 23.28 -4.07
N ASN A 85 5.03 22.38 -4.79
CA ASN A 85 3.77 21.74 -4.39
C ASN A 85 3.97 20.33 -3.84
N ARG A 86 5.21 19.81 -3.85
CA ARG A 86 5.53 18.46 -3.40
C ARG A 86 5.24 18.29 -1.91
N PHE A 87 4.91 17.07 -1.51
CA PHE A 87 4.81 16.73 -0.09
C PHE A 87 6.19 16.86 0.56
N GLY A 88 6.34 17.88 1.39
CA GLY A 88 7.63 18.23 1.99
C GLY A 88 8.62 18.77 0.96
N TYR A 89 9.57 19.58 1.44
CA TYR A 89 10.75 19.91 0.67
C TYR A 89 11.96 19.97 1.61
N PRO A 90 13.02 19.19 1.36
CA PRO A 90 14.17 19.16 2.24
C PRO A 90 14.86 20.53 2.27
N VAL A 91 15.07 21.09 3.46
CA VAL A 91 15.87 22.32 3.62
C VAL A 91 17.34 21.96 3.74
N CYS A 92 18.08 22.17 2.66
CA CYS A 92 19.52 21.96 2.60
C CYS A 92 20.25 23.24 3.01
N THR A 93 20.91 23.24 4.18
CA THR A 93 21.68 24.41 4.66
C THR A 93 23.16 24.35 4.31
N LYS A 94 23.67 23.17 3.94
CA LYS A 94 25.08 22.92 3.60
C LYS A 94 25.14 21.92 2.44
N ILE A 95 26.12 22.08 1.56
CA ILE A 95 26.38 21.16 0.46
C ILE A 95 27.62 20.33 0.80
N ASP A 96 27.52 19.02 0.65
CA ASP A 96 28.69 18.14 0.55
C ASP A 96 29.03 17.98 -0.94
N SER A 97 30.12 18.61 -1.38
CA SER A 97 30.54 18.63 -2.79
C SER A 97 30.93 17.25 -3.32
N GLY A 98 31.12 16.25 -2.45
CA GLY A 98 31.31 14.85 -2.85
C GLY A 98 30.04 14.17 -3.36
N TRP A 99 28.86 14.75 -3.11
CA TRP A 99 27.56 14.16 -3.45
C TRP A 99 26.75 14.99 -4.45
N ALA A 100 26.83 16.31 -4.39
CA ALA A 100 26.07 17.20 -5.27
C ALA A 100 26.85 18.47 -5.61
N SER A 101 26.63 18.99 -6.82
CA SER A 101 27.28 20.20 -7.33
C SER A 101 26.58 21.50 -6.93
N SER A 102 25.32 21.44 -6.48
CA SER A 102 24.52 22.59 -6.03
C SER A 102 23.51 22.17 -4.96
N VAL A 103 22.88 23.13 -4.27
CA VAL A 103 21.81 22.86 -3.29
C VAL A 103 20.64 22.14 -3.94
N GLU A 104 20.24 22.59 -5.12
CA GLU A 104 19.10 22.06 -5.88
C GLU A 104 19.37 20.62 -6.32
N ALA A 105 20.59 20.32 -6.78
CA ALA A 105 20.99 18.96 -7.12
C ALA A 105 20.96 18.05 -5.89
N ALA A 106 21.35 18.58 -4.73
CA ALA A 106 21.34 17.88 -3.45
C ALA A 106 19.90 17.57 -2.97
N GLN A 107 18.99 18.54 -3.07
CA GLN A 107 17.57 18.41 -2.74
C GLN A 107 16.87 17.40 -3.65
N GLU A 108 17.11 17.48 -4.96
CA GLU A 108 16.55 16.54 -5.93
C GLU A 108 17.09 15.12 -5.74
N LEU A 109 18.37 14.97 -5.38
CA LEU A 109 18.97 13.68 -5.06
C LEU A 109 18.33 13.07 -3.80
N PHE A 110 18.20 13.86 -2.73
CA PHE A 110 17.50 13.42 -1.53
C PHE A 110 16.06 13.01 -1.83
N TRP A 111 15.31 13.84 -2.57
CA TRP A 111 13.93 13.56 -2.91
C TRP A 111 13.77 12.25 -3.70
N LYS A 112 14.69 11.97 -4.64
CA LYS A 112 14.72 10.72 -5.40
C LYS A 112 15.03 9.49 -4.54
N GLN A 113 15.94 9.61 -3.58
CA GLN A 113 16.48 8.46 -2.85
C GLN A 113 15.77 8.17 -1.54
N ALA A 114 15.25 9.20 -0.87
CA ALA A 114 14.81 9.14 0.53
C ALA A 114 13.40 9.70 0.76
N ASP A 115 12.72 10.16 -0.30
CA ASP A 115 11.38 10.75 -0.25
C ASP A 115 10.47 10.16 -1.35
N PHE A 116 9.32 10.78 -1.63
CA PHE A 116 8.35 10.32 -2.62
C PHE A 116 8.88 10.22 -4.06
N GLY A 117 10.04 10.82 -4.38
CA GLY A 117 10.74 10.55 -5.64
C GLY A 117 11.18 9.09 -5.78
N TYR A 118 11.37 8.38 -4.66
CA TYR A 118 11.58 6.94 -4.66
C TYR A 118 10.40 6.18 -5.27
N VAL A 119 9.17 6.58 -4.91
CA VAL A 119 7.93 5.99 -5.46
C VAL A 119 7.87 6.20 -6.97
N MET A 120 8.21 7.41 -7.44
CA MET A 120 8.27 7.73 -8.87
C MET A 120 9.20 6.78 -9.61
N GLU A 121 10.38 6.51 -9.06
CA GLU A 121 11.36 5.61 -9.68
C GLU A 121 10.82 4.17 -9.73
N ARG A 122 10.26 3.64 -8.62
CA ARG A 122 9.63 2.30 -8.60
C ARG A 122 8.49 2.17 -9.60
N LEU A 123 7.67 3.20 -9.75
CA LEU A 123 6.60 3.26 -10.74
C LEU A 123 7.15 3.25 -12.18
N SER A 124 8.25 3.95 -12.44
CA SER A 124 8.88 4.01 -13.76
C SER A 124 9.50 2.68 -14.19
N GLU A 125 9.88 1.84 -13.22
CA GLU A 125 10.44 0.50 -13.43
C GLU A 125 9.38 -0.57 -13.70
N MET A 126 8.09 -0.26 -13.48
CA MET A 126 7.01 -1.24 -13.58
C MET A 126 6.88 -1.81 -14.99
N LYS A 127 7.09 -3.11 -15.11
CA LYS A 127 6.92 -3.86 -16.36
C LYS A 127 5.92 -5.00 -16.20
N THR A 128 5.23 -5.31 -17.28
CA THR A 128 4.33 -6.47 -17.33
C THR A 128 5.15 -7.71 -17.68
N LEU A 129 5.26 -8.63 -16.74
CA LEU A 129 5.96 -9.91 -16.90
C LEU A 129 5.00 -11.00 -17.39
N CYS A 130 3.75 -10.97 -16.94
CA CYS A 130 2.67 -11.82 -17.45
C CYS A 130 1.47 -10.97 -17.85
N LYS A 131 1.06 -11.05 -19.12
CA LYS A 131 0.02 -10.20 -19.71
C LYS A 131 -1.29 -10.98 -19.81
N ALA A 132 -2.37 -10.43 -19.27
CA ALA A 132 -3.72 -10.97 -19.45
C ALA A 132 -4.07 -11.06 -20.94
N THR A 133 -4.52 -12.24 -21.37
CA THR A 133 -4.90 -12.50 -22.78
C THR A 133 -6.35 -12.09 -23.02
N ASN A 134 -7.22 -12.34 -22.03
CA ASN A 134 -8.64 -11.98 -22.04
C ASN A 134 -9.03 -11.15 -20.79
N PRO A 135 -10.19 -10.46 -20.81
CA PRO A 135 -10.74 -9.87 -19.60
C PRO A 135 -10.97 -10.93 -18.52
N GLY A 136 -10.46 -10.69 -17.31
CA GLY A 136 -10.55 -11.66 -16.21
C GLY A 136 -9.40 -12.68 -16.13
N ASP A 137 -8.49 -12.70 -17.10
CA ASP A 137 -7.25 -13.48 -17.02
C ASP A 137 -6.28 -12.89 -15.99
N SER A 138 -5.25 -13.66 -15.66
CA SER A 138 -4.23 -13.27 -14.69
C SER A 138 -3.30 -12.19 -15.25
N SER A 139 -2.60 -11.50 -14.37
CA SER A 139 -1.50 -10.63 -14.77
C SER A 139 -0.43 -10.58 -13.70
N LEU A 140 0.80 -10.30 -14.10
CA LEU A 140 1.92 -10.04 -13.19
C LEU A 140 2.68 -8.82 -13.69
N LYS A 141 2.74 -7.79 -12.86
CA LYS A 141 3.52 -6.58 -13.10
C LYS A 141 4.48 -6.35 -11.96
N CYS A 142 5.73 -6.07 -12.26
CA CYS A 142 6.77 -5.90 -11.25
C CYS A 142 7.67 -4.70 -11.54
N SER A 143 8.17 -4.07 -10.49
CA SER A 143 9.32 -3.17 -10.58
C SER A 143 10.60 -4.00 -10.81
N SER A 144 11.71 -3.30 -11.08
CA SER A 144 13.01 -3.94 -11.30
C SER A 144 13.39 -4.88 -10.16
N HIS A 145 13.95 -6.02 -10.54
CA HIS A 145 14.37 -7.12 -9.67
C HIS A 145 13.25 -7.72 -8.82
N THR A 146 11.98 -7.57 -9.26
CA THR A 146 10.78 -8.04 -8.51
C THR A 146 10.75 -7.55 -7.06
N ARG A 147 11.18 -6.31 -6.82
CA ARG A 147 11.15 -5.68 -5.49
C ARG A 147 9.73 -5.36 -5.04
N PHE A 148 8.87 -5.00 -5.98
CA PHE A 148 7.44 -4.85 -5.80
C PHE A 148 6.75 -5.53 -6.98
N CYS A 149 5.67 -6.25 -6.72
CA CYS A 149 4.84 -6.82 -7.78
C CYS A 149 3.35 -6.69 -7.46
N ARG A 150 2.53 -6.55 -8.50
CA ARG A 150 1.08 -6.67 -8.44
C ARG A 150 0.65 -7.82 -9.34
N ALA A 151 -0.14 -8.72 -8.81
CA ALA A 151 -0.71 -9.84 -9.54
C ALA A 151 -2.23 -9.89 -9.40
N THR A 152 -2.92 -10.18 -10.50
CA THR A 152 -4.36 -10.41 -10.53
C THR A 152 -4.62 -11.88 -10.83
N ASN A 153 -5.62 -12.47 -10.16
CA ASN A 153 -5.99 -13.88 -10.28
C ASN A 153 -4.77 -14.80 -10.16
N LEU A 154 -4.08 -14.69 -9.03
CA LEU A 154 -2.89 -15.47 -8.71
C LEU A 154 -3.29 -16.84 -8.17
N TYR A 155 -2.75 -17.91 -8.75
CA TYR A 155 -2.82 -19.26 -8.21
C TYR A 155 -1.61 -19.55 -7.32
N LEU A 156 -1.84 -20.22 -6.19
CA LEU A 156 -0.81 -20.69 -5.28
C LEU A 156 -1.16 -22.10 -4.76
N ASP A 157 -0.31 -23.09 -5.04
CA ASP A 157 -0.45 -24.46 -4.56
C ASP A 157 0.41 -24.69 -3.32
N LEU A 158 -0.26 -24.84 -2.17
CA LEU A 158 0.37 -25.14 -0.90
C LEU A 158 -0.06 -26.53 -0.40
N ARG A 159 -0.40 -27.46 -1.30
CA ARG A 159 -0.74 -28.84 -0.89
C ARG A 159 0.45 -29.57 -0.27
N ASN A 160 1.65 -29.34 -0.81
CA ASN A 160 2.90 -29.97 -0.35
C ASN A 160 4.03 -28.93 -0.18
N PRO A 161 3.88 -27.94 0.73
CA PRO A 161 4.83 -26.84 0.86
C PRO A 161 6.14 -27.34 1.48
N ARG A 162 7.29 -26.89 0.95
CA ARG A 162 8.64 -27.32 1.37
C ARG A 162 9.11 -26.63 2.65
N ARG A 163 8.25 -26.62 3.68
CA ARG A 163 8.53 -25.95 4.96
C ARG A 163 9.80 -26.48 5.61
N GLY A 164 10.46 -25.60 6.34
CA GLY A 164 11.70 -25.89 7.04
C GLY A 164 11.91 -25.00 8.26
N HIS A 165 13.17 -24.82 8.67
CA HIS A 165 13.53 -23.87 9.72
C HIS A 165 13.86 -22.47 9.16
N GLU A 166 14.10 -22.37 7.85
CA GLU A 166 14.36 -21.12 7.17
C GLU A 166 13.05 -20.33 7.01
N ARG A 167 13.06 -19.04 7.39
CA ARG A 167 11.88 -18.17 7.30
C ARG A 167 11.52 -17.82 5.85
N TYR A 168 12.52 -17.73 4.98
CA TYR A 168 12.40 -17.31 3.58
C TYR A 168 13.18 -18.25 2.67
N LYS A 169 12.75 -19.52 2.66
CA LYS A 169 13.35 -20.56 1.84
C LYS A 169 13.14 -20.25 0.35
N GLU A 170 14.22 -20.17 -0.42
CA GLU A 170 14.19 -19.67 -1.80
C GLU A 170 13.67 -20.66 -2.85
N ASP A 171 13.62 -21.96 -2.52
CA ASP A 171 13.09 -23.06 -3.35
C ASP A 171 11.75 -23.57 -2.82
N PHE A 172 11.03 -22.73 -2.06
CA PHE A 172 9.77 -23.09 -1.40
C PHE A 172 8.69 -23.55 -2.40
N LEU A 173 8.61 -22.89 -3.56
CA LEU A 173 7.69 -23.17 -4.66
C LEU A 173 8.44 -23.73 -5.86
N GLN A 174 7.78 -24.59 -6.62
CA GLN A 174 8.24 -25.18 -7.87
C GLN A 174 7.33 -24.79 -9.03
N GLU A 175 7.75 -25.13 -10.24
CA GLU A 175 6.96 -24.91 -11.45
C GLU A 175 5.56 -25.54 -11.30
N GLY A 176 4.54 -24.79 -11.71
CA GLY A 176 3.13 -25.15 -11.54
C GLY A 176 2.54 -24.85 -10.16
N GLU A 177 3.33 -24.50 -9.15
CA GLU A 177 2.83 -24.20 -7.79
C GLU A 177 2.51 -22.71 -7.57
N ILE A 178 2.92 -21.84 -8.49
CA ILE A 178 2.54 -20.43 -8.50
C ILE A 178 2.38 -19.96 -9.94
N GLY A 179 1.33 -19.22 -10.24
CA GLY A 179 1.10 -18.82 -11.62
C GLY A 179 -0.24 -18.16 -11.87
N GLY A 180 -0.57 -18.05 -13.15
CA GLY A 180 -1.84 -17.52 -13.61
C GLY A 180 -2.05 -17.77 -15.09
N ARG A 181 -3.30 -17.64 -15.54
CA ARG A 181 -3.64 -17.72 -16.96
C ARG A 181 -3.29 -16.42 -17.65
N CYS A 182 -2.13 -16.34 -18.27
CA CYS A 182 -1.64 -15.14 -18.92
C CYS A 182 -0.47 -15.47 -19.84
N SER A 183 -0.19 -14.60 -20.82
CA SER A 183 1.00 -14.75 -21.65
C SER A 183 2.25 -14.33 -20.87
N LEU A 184 3.07 -15.31 -20.47
CA LEU A 184 4.26 -15.09 -19.65
C LEU A 184 5.50 -14.80 -20.51
N ASN A 185 6.22 -13.73 -20.15
CA ASN A 185 7.55 -13.47 -20.70
C ASN A 185 8.63 -14.06 -19.77
N SER A 186 8.84 -15.37 -19.86
CA SER A 186 9.75 -16.10 -18.97
C SER A 186 11.19 -15.60 -19.03
N ARG A 187 11.64 -15.11 -20.20
CA ARG A 187 12.97 -14.51 -20.36
C ARG A 187 13.09 -13.20 -19.58
N ALA A 188 12.08 -12.33 -19.66
CA ALA A 188 12.08 -11.07 -18.93
C ALA A 188 11.96 -11.28 -17.42
N LEU A 189 11.20 -12.30 -16.98
CA LEU A 189 11.14 -12.70 -15.58
C LEU A 189 12.51 -13.20 -15.10
N ALA A 190 13.14 -14.14 -15.82
CA ALA A 190 14.44 -14.69 -15.45
C ALA A 190 15.55 -13.62 -15.34
N ALA A 191 15.45 -12.54 -16.12
CA ALA A 191 16.38 -11.42 -16.06
C ALA A 191 16.31 -10.62 -14.73
N GLU A 192 15.27 -10.79 -13.92
CA GLU A 192 15.09 -10.07 -12.66
C GLU A 192 15.89 -10.62 -11.47
N GLY A 193 16.57 -11.76 -11.66
CA GLY A 193 17.20 -12.51 -10.58
C GLY A 193 18.48 -11.92 -9.98
N GLU A 194 19.03 -10.82 -10.51
CA GLU A 194 20.33 -10.26 -10.07
C GLU A 194 20.37 -9.90 -8.58
N HIS A 195 19.24 -9.44 -8.01
CA HIS A 195 19.13 -9.10 -6.59
C HIS A 195 18.37 -10.16 -5.79
N LYS A 196 18.37 -11.42 -6.23
CA LYS A 196 17.76 -12.53 -5.49
C LYS A 196 18.37 -12.62 -4.08
N SER A 197 17.55 -12.34 -3.09
CA SER A 197 17.89 -12.46 -1.66
C SER A 197 16.60 -12.36 -0.85
N PRO A 198 16.46 -13.11 0.26
CA PRO A 198 15.23 -13.26 1.03
C PRO A 198 14.43 -11.98 1.29
N LEU A 199 15.11 -10.92 1.75
CA LEU A 199 14.49 -9.65 2.15
C LEU A 199 14.84 -8.49 1.19
N GLN A 200 15.29 -8.81 -0.03
CA GLN A 200 15.61 -7.80 -1.06
C GLN A 200 14.80 -7.96 -2.34
N SER A 201 14.21 -9.15 -2.57
CA SER A 201 13.50 -9.47 -3.80
C SER A 201 12.46 -10.57 -3.57
N TRP A 202 11.38 -10.54 -4.37
CA TRP A 202 10.41 -11.65 -4.50
C TRP A 202 10.78 -12.63 -5.60
N TYR A 203 11.94 -12.48 -6.23
CA TYR A 203 12.33 -13.29 -7.38
C TYR A 203 12.41 -14.78 -7.02
N ALA A 204 12.83 -15.11 -5.80
CA ALA A 204 12.91 -16.51 -5.38
C ALA A 204 11.54 -17.21 -5.40
N GLU A 205 10.48 -16.50 -5.04
CA GLU A 205 9.11 -17.02 -5.09
C GLU A 205 8.53 -16.98 -6.51
N LEU A 206 8.86 -15.94 -7.27
CA LEU A 206 8.29 -15.68 -8.59
C LEU A 206 9.06 -16.34 -9.74
N GLN A 207 10.28 -16.83 -9.55
CA GLN A 207 11.06 -17.51 -10.59
C GLN A 207 10.34 -18.77 -11.13
N ALA A 208 9.48 -19.38 -10.31
CA ALA A 208 8.65 -20.54 -10.65
C ALA A 208 7.27 -20.15 -11.23
N TYR A 209 7.00 -18.86 -11.42
CA TYR A 209 5.72 -18.39 -11.94
C TYR A 209 5.43 -19.02 -13.30
N THR A 210 4.29 -19.69 -13.39
CA THR A 210 3.92 -20.53 -14.54
C THR A 210 2.71 -19.94 -15.27
N GLU A 211 2.74 -20.01 -16.61
CA GLU A 211 1.58 -19.77 -17.46
C GLU A 211 0.63 -20.97 -17.37
N LEU A 212 -0.57 -20.75 -16.80
CA LEU A 212 -1.56 -21.79 -16.56
C LEU A 212 -2.57 -21.87 -17.70
N ASP A 213 -3.08 -23.07 -17.96
CA ASP A 213 -4.11 -23.36 -18.96
C ASP A 213 -5.55 -23.22 -18.41
N PHE A 214 -5.70 -23.11 -17.09
CA PHE A 214 -6.97 -22.88 -16.39
C PHE A 214 -7.03 -21.51 -15.73
N ASN A 215 -8.24 -21.00 -15.47
CA ASN A 215 -8.42 -19.73 -14.77
C ASN A 215 -8.40 -19.95 -13.24
N PRO A 216 -7.51 -19.28 -12.48
CA PRO A 216 -7.48 -19.36 -11.02
C PRO A 216 -8.75 -18.84 -10.32
N THR A 217 -9.69 -18.25 -11.05
CA THR A 217 -10.97 -17.83 -10.46
C THR A 217 -12.06 -18.89 -10.50
N ASP A 218 -11.79 -20.05 -11.10
CA ASP A 218 -12.77 -21.11 -11.26
C ASP A 218 -12.68 -22.05 -10.04
N GLU A 219 -13.82 -22.31 -9.38
CA GLU A 219 -13.89 -23.11 -8.14
C GLU A 219 -13.36 -24.55 -8.29
N GLU A 220 -13.25 -25.06 -9.52
CA GLU A 220 -12.72 -26.40 -9.81
C GLU A 220 -11.22 -26.52 -9.48
N HIS A 221 -10.46 -25.44 -9.62
CA HIS A 221 -9.00 -25.46 -9.54
C HIS A 221 -8.44 -24.89 -8.23
N CYS A 222 -9.30 -24.31 -7.39
CA CYS A 222 -8.91 -23.61 -6.16
C CYS A 222 -9.76 -24.08 -4.98
N ASP A 223 -9.12 -24.49 -3.89
CA ASP A 223 -9.84 -24.91 -2.68
C ASP A 223 -10.35 -23.69 -1.89
N ILE A 224 -9.65 -22.54 -2.01
CA ILE A 224 -10.03 -21.27 -1.41
C ILE A 224 -9.82 -20.15 -2.43
N ILE A 225 -10.84 -19.30 -2.60
CA ILE A 225 -10.74 -18.05 -3.37
C ILE A 225 -10.78 -16.88 -2.41
N ILE A 226 -9.72 -16.07 -2.43
CA ILE A 226 -9.57 -14.85 -1.65
C ILE A 226 -9.95 -13.66 -2.52
N GLU A 227 -11.18 -13.18 -2.34
CA GLU A 227 -11.73 -12.01 -3.04
C GLU A 227 -11.14 -10.68 -2.54
N LYS A 228 -10.75 -10.63 -1.25
CA LYS A 228 -10.22 -9.41 -0.65
C LYS A 228 -8.79 -9.14 -1.15
N PRO A 229 -8.45 -7.90 -1.51
CA PRO A 229 -7.08 -7.55 -1.87
C PRO A 229 -6.11 -7.96 -0.78
N THR A 230 -5.03 -8.65 -1.16
CA THR A 230 -4.08 -9.24 -0.22
C THR A 230 -2.68 -8.70 -0.46
N VAL A 231 -2.03 -8.20 0.59
CA VAL A 231 -0.62 -7.77 0.53
C VAL A 231 0.24 -8.87 1.15
N PHE A 232 1.11 -9.48 0.36
CA PHE A 232 2.15 -10.39 0.82
C PHE A 232 3.33 -9.61 1.36
N MET A 233 3.77 -9.96 2.57
CA MET A 233 4.87 -9.30 3.26
C MET A 233 5.89 -10.30 3.78
N LYS A 234 7.17 -10.04 3.52
CA LYS A 234 8.29 -10.66 4.25
C LYS A 234 8.79 -9.66 5.29
N LEU A 235 8.77 -10.06 6.55
CA LEU A 235 9.07 -9.19 7.69
C LEU A 235 10.54 -9.30 8.11
N ASP A 236 11.13 -8.22 8.62
CA ASP A 236 12.52 -8.26 9.08
C ASP A 236 12.63 -8.95 10.46
N ALA A 237 12.11 -8.30 11.51
CA ALA A 237 12.09 -8.85 12.87
C ALA A 237 11.11 -8.11 13.81
N GLY A 238 10.04 -8.80 14.22
CA GLY A 238 8.97 -8.24 15.06
C GLY A 238 9.32 -8.12 16.54
N VAL A 239 10.50 -8.56 16.95
CA VAL A 239 11.01 -8.42 18.33
C VAL A 239 11.91 -7.19 18.52
N ASN A 240 12.18 -6.44 17.45
CA ASN A 240 13.04 -5.27 17.49
C ASN A 240 12.37 -4.11 16.75
N MET A 241 12.13 -3.01 17.46
CA MET A 241 11.42 -1.85 16.92
C MET A 241 12.08 -1.28 15.65
N TYR A 242 13.42 -1.20 15.62
CA TYR A 242 14.14 -0.63 14.47
C TYR A 242 13.94 -1.48 13.21
N HIS A 243 14.10 -2.80 13.33
CA HIS A 243 13.87 -3.71 12.22
C HIS A 243 12.40 -3.75 11.77
N HIS A 244 11.48 -3.74 12.73
CA HIS A 244 10.06 -3.82 12.40
C HIS A 244 9.51 -2.52 11.78
N PHE A 245 10.11 -1.38 12.08
CA PHE A 245 9.75 -0.11 11.45
C PHE A 245 10.02 -0.14 9.93
N CYS A 246 11.05 -0.86 9.48
CA CYS A 246 11.28 -1.13 8.07
C CYS A 246 10.05 -1.75 7.41
N ASP A 247 9.37 -2.69 8.08
CA ASP A 247 8.22 -3.40 7.54
C ASP A 247 7.05 -2.44 7.29
N PHE A 248 6.74 -1.57 8.27
CA PHE A 248 5.67 -0.58 8.16
C PHE A 248 5.96 0.51 7.14
N VAL A 249 7.19 1.02 7.09
CA VAL A 249 7.58 2.01 6.09
C VAL A 249 7.47 1.41 4.69
N ASN A 250 7.97 0.20 4.47
CA ASN A 250 7.88 -0.44 3.16
C ASN A 250 6.44 -0.80 2.78
N LEU A 251 5.58 -1.17 3.73
CA LEU A 251 4.14 -1.34 3.49
C LEU A 251 3.48 -0.04 3.07
N TYR A 252 3.74 1.05 3.79
CA TYR A 252 3.20 2.37 3.49
C TYR A 252 3.61 2.85 2.08
N ILE A 253 4.90 2.71 1.73
CA ILE A 253 5.39 3.05 0.40
C ILE A 253 4.81 2.12 -0.68
N SER A 254 4.58 0.84 -0.36
CA SER A 254 3.88 -0.09 -1.26
C SER A 254 2.44 0.34 -1.54
N GLN A 255 1.74 0.94 -0.57
CA GLN A 255 0.41 1.53 -0.77
C GLN A 255 0.45 2.69 -1.78
N HIS A 256 1.50 3.51 -1.76
CA HIS A 256 1.71 4.56 -2.76
C HIS A 256 1.94 4.00 -4.17
N ILE A 257 2.81 2.99 -4.32
CA ILE A 257 3.06 2.34 -5.61
C ILE A 257 1.77 1.68 -6.14
N ASN A 258 1.01 1.05 -5.25
CA ASN A 258 -0.27 0.42 -5.58
C ASN A 258 -1.42 1.44 -5.76
N ASN A 259 -1.23 2.68 -5.33
CA ASN A 259 -2.25 3.72 -5.17
C ASN A 259 -3.53 3.22 -4.48
N SER A 260 -3.37 2.52 -3.35
CA SER A 260 -4.48 2.00 -2.54
C SER A 260 -4.15 2.10 -1.06
N PHE A 261 -4.99 2.82 -0.32
CA PHE A 261 -4.80 3.15 1.10
C PHE A 261 -5.98 2.67 1.97
N SER A 262 -6.71 1.66 1.49
CA SER A 262 -7.83 1.09 2.23
C SER A 262 -7.33 0.16 3.33
N ARG A 263 -7.95 0.19 4.51
CA ARG A 263 -7.79 -0.83 5.57
C ARG A 263 -8.56 -2.12 5.31
N ASN A 264 -9.44 -2.12 4.30
CA ASN A 264 -10.16 -3.32 3.88
C ASN A 264 -9.28 -4.23 2.99
N ILE A 265 -8.15 -4.66 3.52
CA ILE A 265 -7.17 -5.53 2.85
C ILE A 265 -6.72 -6.65 3.79
N ASN A 266 -6.35 -7.79 3.25
CA ASN A 266 -5.61 -8.79 4.01
C ASN A 266 -4.12 -8.43 3.97
N ILE A 267 -3.42 -8.64 5.09
CA ILE A 267 -1.97 -8.68 5.12
C ILE A 267 -1.57 -10.12 5.42
N LEU A 268 -0.85 -10.74 4.49
CA LEU A 268 -0.39 -12.12 4.61
C LEU A 268 1.13 -12.13 4.82
N MET A 269 1.54 -12.66 5.97
CA MET A 269 2.93 -12.87 6.33
C MET A 269 3.49 -14.08 5.58
N TRP A 270 4.39 -13.79 4.64
CA TRP A 270 5.11 -14.79 3.87
C TRP A 270 6.20 -15.42 4.73
N ASP A 271 5.84 -16.45 5.50
CA ASP A 271 6.77 -17.21 6.32
C ASP A 271 6.74 -18.68 5.91
N THR A 272 7.87 -19.16 5.41
CA THR A 272 8.07 -20.54 4.92
C THR A 272 8.55 -21.49 6.02
N SER A 273 8.83 -20.98 7.22
CA SER A 273 9.26 -21.81 8.34
C SER A 273 8.09 -22.52 9.04
N PHE A 274 8.42 -23.50 9.87
CA PHE A 274 7.49 -24.10 10.84
C PHE A 274 7.26 -23.23 12.07
N SER A 275 8.20 -22.33 12.35
CA SER A 275 8.25 -21.56 13.60
C SER A 275 7.12 -20.54 13.68
N GLY A 276 6.77 -20.17 14.92
CA GLY A 276 6.00 -18.96 15.16
C GLY A 276 6.79 -17.70 14.76
N TYR A 277 6.07 -16.64 14.45
CA TYR A 277 6.65 -15.29 14.37
C TYR A 277 6.25 -14.54 15.63
N GLY A 278 7.25 -14.13 16.42
CA GLY A 278 7.03 -13.27 17.58
C GLY A 278 6.96 -11.83 17.11
N ASP A 279 5.83 -11.18 17.39
CA ASP A 279 5.57 -9.79 17.03
C ASP A 279 5.20 -9.00 18.29
N LEU A 280 6.13 -8.16 18.78
CA LEU A 280 5.92 -7.29 19.94
C LEU A 280 5.19 -6.00 19.58
N PHE A 281 4.90 -5.78 18.30
CA PHE A 281 4.32 -4.54 17.75
C PHE A 281 3.08 -4.84 16.91
N SER A 282 2.43 -5.99 17.15
CA SER A 282 1.29 -6.45 16.37
C SER A 282 0.13 -5.46 16.32
N GLU A 283 -0.02 -4.60 17.32
CA GLU A 283 -1.02 -3.53 17.38
C GLU A 283 -0.85 -2.51 16.25
N THR A 284 0.37 -2.29 15.75
CA THR A 284 0.64 -1.32 14.69
C THR A 284 0.02 -1.73 13.34
N TRP A 285 -0.25 -3.02 13.12
CA TRP A 285 -0.92 -3.50 11.90
C TRP A 285 -2.33 -2.90 11.71
N LYS A 286 -3.00 -2.50 12.80
CA LYS A 286 -4.33 -1.84 12.76
C LYS A 286 -4.34 -0.51 12.03
N ALA A 287 -3.16 0.11 11.83
CA ALA A 287 -3.02 1.29 10.99
C ALA A 287 -3.21 0.97 9.50
N PHE A 288 -2.97 -0.28 9.08
CA PHE A 288 -2.95 -0.71 7.68
C PHE A 288 -4.09 -1.65 7.30
N SER A 289 -4.61 -2.42 8.25
CA SER A 289 -5.70 -3.36 8.01
C SER A 289 -6.68 -3.40 9.18
N ASP A 290 -7.97 -3.60 8.88
CA ASP A 290 -9.01 -3.90 9.87
C ASP A 290 -9.05 -5.40 10.25
N TYR A 291 -8.11 -6.20 9.73
CA TYR A 291 -8.04 -7.66 9.91
C TYR A 291 -6.70 -8.09 10.51
N ASP A 292 -6.72 -9.24 11.19
CA ASP A 292 -5.51 -9.85 11.73
C ASP A 292 -4.55 -10.31 10.63
N ILE A 293 -3.26 -10.34 10.95
CA ILE A 293 -2.23 -10.85 10.04
C ILE A 293 -2.43 -12.34 9.78
N ILE A 294 -2.52 -12.68 8.50
CA ILE A 294 -2.69 -14.06 8.05
C ILE A 294 -1.31 -14.68 7.87
N HIS A 295 -1.03 -15.78 8.56
CA HIS A 295 0.20 -16.53 8.30
C HIS A 295 0.02 -17.44 7.08
N LEU A 296 1.03 -17.51 6.20
CA LEU A 296 1.03 -18.38 5.02
C LEU A 296 0.67 -19.85 5.34
N LYS A 297 1.11 -20.35 6.50
CA LYS A 297 0.82 -21.72 6.98
C LYS A 297 -0.65 -22.04 7.22
N THR A 298 -1.50 -21.02 7.32
CA THR A 298 -2.97 -21.19 7.40
C THR A 298 -3.54 -21.86 6.14
N PHE A 299 -2.80 -21.76 5.04
CA PHE A 299 -3.17 -22.28 3.73
C PHE A 299 -2.45 -23.59 3.37
N ASP A 300 -1.68 -24.17 4.28
CA ASP A 300 -1.08 -25.47 4.05
C ASP A 300 -2.17 -26.51 3.70
N THR A 301 -1.78 -27.49 2.89
CA THR A 301 -2.61 -28.54 2.32
C THR A 301 -3.68 -28.06 1.32
N LYS A 302 -3.60 -26.83 0.82
CA LYS A 302 -4.64 -26.23 -0.04
C LYS A 302 -4.07 -25.53 -1.27
N ARG A 303 -4.88 -25.44 -2.31
CA ARG A 303 -4.74 -24.52 -3.44
C ARG A 303 -5.51 -23.25 -3.13
N VAL A 304 -4.83 -22.11 -3.18
CA VAL A 304 -5.42 -20.82 -2.82
C VAL A 304 -5.24 -19.85 -3.96
N CYS A 305 -6.33 -19.16 -4.29
CA CYS A 305 -6.37 -18.26 -5.43
C CYS A 305 -6.74 -16.85 -4.97
N PHE A 306 -5.93 -15.87 -5.34
CA PHE A 306 -6.08 -14.48 -4.91
C PHE A 306 -6.53 -13.63 -6.10
N LYS A 307 -7.68 -12.96 -5.97
CA LYS A 307 -8.20 -12.10 -7.04
C LYS A 307 -7.32 -10.88 -7.28
N ASP A 308 -6.85 -10.26 -6.19
CA ASP A 308 -5.91 -9.14 -6.24
C ASP A 308 -4.84 -9.32 -5.17
N SER A 309 -3.59 -9.28 -5.59
CA SER A 309 -2.45 -9.48 -4.71
C SER A 309 -1.32 -8.52 -5.00
N VAL A 310 -0.64 -8.10 -3.94
CA VAL A 310 0.53 -7.23 -4.00
C VAL A 310 1.66 -7.89 -3.23
N PHE A 311 2.80 -8.06 -3.86
CA PHE A 311 4.06 -8.38 -3.21
C PHE A 311 4.71 -7.06 -2.82
N SER A 312 4.73 -6.76 -1.51
CA SER A 312 5.18 -5.46 -0.99
C SER A 312 6.67 -5.22 -1.24
N LEU A 313 7.11 -3.97 -1.14
CA LEU A 313 8.53 -3.68 -0.95
C LEU A 313 9.10 -4.43 0.27
N LEU A 314 10.39 -4.74 0.24
CA LEU A 314 11.06 -5.57 1.24
C LEU A 314 11.97 -4.76 2.17
N PRO A 315 12.14 -5.16 3.43
CA PRO A 315 12.81 -4.34 4.44
C PRO A 315 14.31 -4.12 4.22
N ARG A 316 15.00 -4.99 3.45
CA ARG A 316 16.46 -4.94 3.28
C ARG A 316 16.90 -4.70 1.84
N MET A 317 16.03 -4.19 0.97
CA MET A 317 16.37 -3.91 -0.43
C MET A 317 17.65 -3.07 -0.54
N ARG A 318 18.50 -3.41 -1.50
CA ARG A 318 19.64 -2.55 -1.88
C ARG A 318 19.10 -1.20 -2.38
N TYR A 319 19.60 -0.12 -1.78
CA TYR A 319 19.09 1.24 -2.00
C TYR A 319 17.59 1.38 -1.69
N GLY A 320 17.09 0.62 -0.70
CA GLY A 320 15.72 0.72 -0.21
C GLY A 320 15.50 1.90 0.73
N LEU A 321 14.23 2.17 1.06
CA LEU A 321 13.88 3.18 2.06
C LEU A 321 14.09 2.65 3.50
N PHE A 322 14.45 3.55 4.41
CA PHE A 322 14.77 3.34 5.82
C PHE A 322 16.09 2.60 6.14
N TYR A 323 16.21 1.30 5.83
CA TYR A 323 17.37 0.50 6.30
C TYR A 323 18.65 0.72 5.47
N ASN A 324 18.52 0.73 4.14
CA ASN A 324 19.64 0.83 3.19
C ASN A 324 19.55 2.09 2.31
N THR A 325 18.98 3.17 2.85
CA THR A 325 18.81 4.42 2.09
C THR A 325 20.15 5.11 1.93
N PRO A 326 20.60 5.40 0.70
CA PRO A 326 21.78 6.22 0.48
C PRO A 326 21.42 7.67 0.82
N LEU A 327 21.57 8.06 2.08
CA LEU A 327 21.29 9.42 2.52
C LEU A 327 22.47 10.33 2.18
N VAL A 328 22.18 11.40 1.45
CA VAL A 328 23.13 12.47 1.20
C VAL A 328 23.34 13.27 2.50
N ARG A 329 24.60 13.55 2.88
CA ARG A 329 24.93 14.38 4.07
C ARG A 329 24.65 15.86 3.80
N ILE A 330 23.40 16.30 3.92
CA ILE A 330 23.03 17.68 3.60
C ILE A 330 21.88 18.25 4.43
N LEU A 331 21.29 17.50 5.37
CA LEU A 331 20.03 17.92 6.00
C LEU A 331 20.12 18.24 7.49
N SER A 332 19.63 19.42 7.86
CA SER A 332 18.77 19.57 9.03
C SER A 332 17.33 19.37 8.58
N VAL A 333 16.69 18.28 8.99
CA VAL A 333 15.24 18.11 8.79
C VAL A 333 14.57 18.95 9.89
N SER A 334 13.95 20.07 9.52
CA SER A 334 13.01 20.71 10.45
C SER A 334 11.80 19.78 10.59
N PRO A 335 11.42 19.34 11.79
CA PRO A 335 10.13 18.70 11.99
C PRO A 335 9.05 19.74 11.67
N MET A 336 8.14 19.43 10.75
CA MET A 336 6.84 20.10 10.70
C MET A 336 5.88 19.43 11.68
#